data_AF-A0AAJ5JHW8-F1
#
_entry.id   AF-A0AAJ5JHW8-F1
#
_cell.length_a   1.000
_cell.length_b   1.000
_cell.length_c   1.000
_cell.angle_alpha   90.00
_cell.angle_beta   90.00
_cell.angle_gamma   90.00
#
_symmetry.space_group_name_H-M   'P 1'
#
loop_
_entity.id
_entity.type
_entity.pdbx_description
1 polymer ?
#
loop_
_entity_poly.entity_id
_entity_poly.type
_entity_poly.pdbx_seq_one_letter_code
_entity_poly.pdbx_strand_id
1 'polypeptide(L)'
;MSNLPRALANFIHAVSNSQPGVPLPESSLRDTLNALDSLNSSGSTQAALNLAIKDAERAGDLHIDGVPIAILRCLLAAAVTVEVCNG
;
A
#
# COMPACT_ATOMS: atom_id res chain seq x y z
N MET A 1 11.67 -2.91 -6.85
CA MET A 1 11.16 -2.30 -5.61
C MET A 1 9.66 -2.11 -5.78
N SER A 2 8.84 -2.74 -4.93
CA SER A 2 7.38 -2.68 -5.06
C SER A 2 6.86 -1.32 -4.57
N ASN A 3 6.04 -0.67 -5.39
CA ASN A 3 5.34 0.57 -5.02
C ASN A 3 4.00 0.16 -4.39
N LEU A 4 3.85 0.33 -3.07
CA LEU A 4 2.67 -0.10 -2.33
C LEU A 4 1.36 0.50 -2.86
N PRO A 5 1.21 1.84 -3.03
CA PRO A 5 0.04 2.42 -3.66
C PRO A 5 -0.37 1.73 -4.96
N ARG A 6 0.58 1.54 -5.88
CA ARG A 6 0.31 0.88 -7.17
C ARG A 6 -0.07 -0.58 -7.04
N ALA A 7 0.64 -1.34 -6.19
CA ALA A 7 0.36 -2.76 -5.98
C ALA A 7 -1.06 -2.95 -5.42
N LEU A 8 -1.42 -2.12 -4.43
CA LEU A 8 -2.74 -2.14 -3.82
C LEU A 8 -3.85 -1.75 -4.81
N ALA A 9 -3.63 -0.71 -5.62
CA ALA A 9 -4.57 -0.33 -6.67
C ALA A 9 -4.81 -1.47 -7.67
N ASN A 10 -3.73 -2.12 -8.13
CA ASN A 10 -3.82 -3.26 -9.03
C ASN A 10 -4.56 -4.43 -8.41
N PHE A 11 -4.33 -4.73 -7.13
CA PHE A 11 -5.05 -5.78 -6.42
C PHE A 11 -6.53 -5.46 -6.24
N ILE A 12 -6.88 -4.25 -5.78
CA ILE A 12 -8.28 -3.81 -5.64
C ILE A 12 -9.00 -3.89 -7.00
N HIS A 13 -8.34 -3.45 -8.06
CA HIS A 13 -8.86 -3.54 -9.42
C HIS A 13 -9.09 -4.99 -9.84
N ALA A 14 -8.11 -5.88 -9.59
CA ALA A 14 -8.23 -7.30 -9.91
C ALA A 14 -9.37 -7.98 -9.14
N VAL A 15 -9.55 -7.64 -7.85
CA VAL A 15 -10.64 -8.14 -7.00
C VAL A 15 -11.99 -7.63 -7.49
N SER A 16 -12.09 -6.34 -7.77
CA SER A 16 -13.34 -5.69 -8.19
C SER A 16 -13.85 -6.19 -9.54
N ASN A 17 -12.95 -6.66 -10.41
CA ASN A 17 -13.30 -7.22 -11.71
C ASN A 17 -13.31 -8.76 -11.73
N SER A 18 -13.10 -9.41 -10.58
CA SER A 18 -13.10 -10.86 -10.52
C SER A 18 -14.51 -11.42 -10.64
N GLN A 19 -14.66 -12.52 -11.38
CA GLN A 19 -15.91 -13.25 -11.51
C GLN A 19 -15.92 -14.45 -10.56
N PRO A 20 -17.10 -14.88 -10.06
CA PRO A 20 -17.21 -16.09 -9.26
C PRO A 20 -16.59 -17.29 -9.98
N GLY A 21 -15.68 -18.00 -9.31
CA GLY A 21 -14.99 -19.16 -9.87
C GLY A 21 -13.74 -18.84 -10.71
N VAL A 22 -13.43 -17.57 -10.96
CA VAL A 22 -12.18 -17.16 -11.61
C VAL A 22 -11.13 -16.85 -10.55
N PRO A 23 -9.96 -17.52 -10.56
CA PRO A 23 -8.88 -17.22 -9.63
C PRO A 23 -8.39 -15.78 -9.80
N LEU A 24 -8.09 -15.12 -8.68
CA LEU A 24 -7.44 -13.82 -8.70
C LEU A 24 -6.04 -13.95 -9.33
N PRO A 25 -5.56 -12.91 -10.05
CA PRO A 25 -4.19 -12.88 -10.56
C PRO A 25 -3.19 -13.01 -9.41
N GLU A 26 -2.45 -14.12 -9.40
CA GLU A 26 -1.49 -14.43 -8.33
C GLU A 26 -0.42 -13.35 -8.20
N SER A 27 0.01 -12.76 -9.32
CA SER A 27 0.98 -11.66 -9.35
C SER A 27 0.49 -10.45 -8.57
N SER A 28 -0.77 -10.01 -8.76
CA SER A 28 -1.32 -8.85 -8.06
C SER A 28 -1.40 -9.05 -6.55
N LEU A 29 -1.76 -10.26 -6.11
CA LEU A 29 -1.75 -10.62 -4.69
C LEU A 29 -0.32 -10.65 -4.13
N ARG A 30 0.59 -11.36 -4.80
CA ARG A 30 1.99 -11.50 -4.39
C ARG A 30 2.69 -10.15 -4.29
N ASP A 31 2.51 -9.28 -5.27
CA ASP A 31 3.11 -7.95 -5.30
C ASP A 31 2.60 -7.07 -4.16
N THR A 32 1.31 -7.16 -3.84
CA THR A 32 0.70 -6.43 -2.72
C THR A 32 1.24 -6.94 -1.39
N LEU A 33 1.31 -8.26 -1.19
CA LEU A 33 1.88 -8.85 0.02
C LEU A 33 3.35 -8.47 0.20
N ASN A 34 4.16 -8.54 -0.86
CA ASN A 34 5.57 -8.13 -0.81
C ASN A 34 5.73 -6.63 -0.49
N ALA A 35 4.83 -5.78 -0.99
CA ALA A 35 4.85 -4.35 -0.68
C ALA A 35 4.44 -4.06 0.76
N LEU A 36 3.47 -4.80 1.30
CA LEU A 36 3.07 -4.71 2.71
C LEU A 36 4.16 -5.23 3.66
N ASP A 37 4.81 -6.32 3.30
CA ASP A 37 5.96 -6.86 4.04
C ASP A 37 7.12 -5.84 4.06
N SER A 38 7.43 -5.26 2.90
CA SER A 38 8.42 -4.18 2.80
C SER A 38 8.04 -2.98 3.67
N LEU A 39 6.76 -2.59 3.74
CA LEU A 39 6.31 -1.52 4.62
C LEU A 39 6.55 -1.86 6.09
N ASN A 40 6.28 -3.11 6.51
CA ASN A 40 6.44 -3.54 7.90
C ASN A 40 7.91 -3.74 8.31
N SER A 41 8.79 -4.10 7.38
CA SER A 41 10.18 -4.46 7.69
C SER A 41 11.21 -3.39 7.33
N SER A 42 10.80 -2.28 6.69
CA SER A 42 11.72 -1.27 6.20
C SER A 42 11.29 0.16 6.56
N GLY A 43 12.01 0.76 7.50
CA GLY A 43 11.83 2.17 7.85
C GLY A 43 12.05 3.13 6.67
N SER A 44 12.90 2.78 5.69
CA SER A 44 13.06 3.59 4.47
C SER A 44 11.84 3.50 3.54
N THR A 45 11.16 2.34 3.48
CA THR A 45 9.90 2.18 2.75
C THR A 45 8.78 2.97 3.43
N GLN A 46 8.70 2.95 4.76
CA GLN A 46 7.77 3.77 5.53
C GLN A 46 8.01 5.27 5.31
N ALA A 47 9.27 5.71 5.36
CA ALA A 47 9.65 7.10 5.12
C ALA A 47 9.30 7.55 3.69
N ALA A 48 9.54 6.71 2.69
CA ALA A 48 9.18 6.98 1.30
C ALA A 48 7.67 7.11 1.11
N LEU A 49 6.87 6.22 1.72
CA LEU A 49 5.41 6.33 1.68
C LEU A 49 4.91 7.59 2.39
N ASN A 50 5.48 7.93 3.54
CA ASN A 50 5.14 9.15 4.27
C ASN A 50 5.45 10.42 3.46
N LEU A 51 6.58 10.43 2.75
CA LEU A 51 6.95 11.53 1.85
C LEU A 51 5.94 11.65 0.70
N ALA A 52 5.62 10.53 0.03
CA ALA A 52 4.64 10.51 -1.04
C ALA A 52 3.25 11.02 -0.59
N ILE A 53 2.81 10.64 0.62
CA ILE A 53 1.58 11.14 1.23
C ILE A 53 1.64 12.66 1.41
N LYS A 54 2.72 13.19 2.00
CA LYS A 54 2.87 14.64 2.23
C LYS A 54 2.91 15.44 0.93
N ASP A 55 3.55 14.90 -0.10
CA ASP A 55 3.65 15.58 -1.39
C ASP A 55 2.30 15.61 -2.11
N ALA A 56 1.53 14.51 -2.06
CA ALA A 56 0.16 14.48 -2.57
C ALA A 56 -0.77 15.43 -1.79
N GLU A 57 -0.68 15.46 -0.46
CA GLU A 57 -1.47 16.39 0.36
C GLU A 57 -1.14 17.86 0.05
N ARG A 58 0.13 18.20 -0.18
CA ARG A 58 0.55 19.54 -0.59
C ARG A 58 0.04 19.92 -1.97
N ALA A 59 -0.05 18.96 -2.88
CA ALA A 59 -0.61 19.15 -4.22
C ALA A 59 -2.14 19.29 -4.20
N GLY A 60 -2.80 18.96 -3.08
CA GLY A 60 -4.26 18.92 -2.96
C GLY A 60 -4.88 17.63 -3.51
N ASP A 61 -4.06 16.60 -3.74
CA ASP A 61 -4.53 15.29 -4.19
C ASP A 61 -5.20 14.53 -3.04
N LEU A 62 -6.20 13.73 -3.38
CA LEU A 62 -6.89 12.84 -2.44
C LEU A 62 -6.45 11.38 -2.57
N HIS A 63 -5.72 11.06 -3.65
CA HIS A 63 -5.35 9.70 -4.03
C HIS A 63 -3.90 9.65 -4.54
N ILE A 64 -3.22 8.52 -4.34
CA ILE A 64 -1.91 8.21 -4.93
C ILE A 64 -2.03 6.89 -5.69
N ASP A 65 -1.67 6.88 -6.97
CA ASP A 65 -1.84 5.73 -7.87
C ASP A 65 -3.28 5.14 -7.82
N GLY A 66 -4.30 5.96 -7.54
CA GLY A 66 -5.71 5.53 -7.42
C GLY A 66 -6.12 5.02 -6.03
N VAL A 67 -5.21 4.98 -5.06
CA VAL A 67 -5.51 4.62 -3.66
C VAL A 67 -5.76 5.88 -2.82
N PRO A 68 -6.87 5.96 -2.06
CA PRO A 68 -7.12 7.07 -1.15
C PRO A 68 -5.99 7.27 -0.13
N ILE A 69 -5.55 8.53 0.05
CA ILE A 69 -4.50 8.89 1.01
C ILE A 69 -4.85 8.41 2.42
N ALA A 70 -6.12 8.47 2.82
CA ALA A 70 -6.58 8.00 4.12
C ALA A 70 -6.22 6.52 4.37
N ILE A 71 -6.38 5.65 3.36
CA ILE A 71 -6.02 4.23 3.47
C ILE A 71 -4.51 4.07 3.64
N LEU A 72 -3.72 4.81 2.86
CA LEU A 72 -2.26 4.78 2.94
C LEU A 72 -1.75 5.24 4.31
N ARG A 73 -2.38 6.26 4.91
CA ARG A 73 -2.09 6.72 6.28
C ARG A 73 -2.40 5.65 7.32
N CYS A 74 -3.52 4.94 7.19
CA CYS A 74 -3.86 3.82 8.07
C CYS A 74 -2.83 2.69 7.99
N LEU A 75 -2.41 2.32 6.77
CA LEU A 75 -1.38 1.29 6.57
C LEU A 75 -0.04 1.69 7.18
N LEU A 76 0.37 2.94 6.96
CA LEU A 76 1.61 3.47 7.54
C LEU A 76 1.56 3.48 9.07
N ALA A 77 0.44 3.91 9.67
CA ALA A 77 0.27 3.91 11.12
C ALA A 77 0.34 2.50 11.71
N ALA A 78 -0.29 1.51 11.06
CA ALA A 78 -0.24 0.12 11.47
C ALA A 78 1.19 -0.46 11.42
N ALA A 79 1.97 -0.13 10.38
CA ALA A 79 3.36 -0.57 10.26
C ALA A 79 4.25 -0.02 11.38
N VAL A 80 4.09 1.26 11.73
CA VAL A 80 4.87 1.91 12.81
C VAL A 80 4.54 1.32 14.19
N THR A 81 3.30 0.90 14.43
CA THR A 81 2.93 0.28 15.73
C THR A 81 3.60 -1.07 15.97
N VAL A 82 3.99 -1.81 14.92
CA VAL A 82 4.67 -3.11 15.04
C VAL A 82 6.10 -2.95 15.56
N GLU A 83 6.77 -1.84 15.23
CA GLU A 83 8.12 -1.58 15.76
C GLU A 83 8.12 -1.30 17.27
N VAL A 84 7.04 -0.72 17.82
CA VAL A 84 6.96 -0.37 19.25
C VAL A 84 6.69 -1.60 20.14
N CYS A 85 6.00 -2.63 19.61
CA CYS A 85 5.67 -3.84 20.39
C CYS A 85 6.78 -4.91 20.37
N ASN A 86 7.76 -4.80 19.48
CA ASN A 86 8.88 -5.74 19.36
C ASN A 86 10.21 -5.19 19.92
N GLY A 87 10.17 -4.06 20.64
CA GLY A 87 11.31 -3.42 21.31
C GLY A 87 11.47 -3.82 22.77
#